data_AF-A0A970J1V4-F1
#
_entry.id   AF-A0A970J1V4-F1
#
_cell.length_a   1.000
_cell.length_b   1.000
_cell.length_c   1.000
_cell.angle_alpha   90.00
_cell.angle_beta   90.00
_cell.angle_gamma   90.00
#
_symmetry.space_group_name_H-M   'P 1'
#
loop_
_entity.id
_entity.type
_entity.pdbx_description
1 polymer ?
#
loop_
_entity_poly.entity_id
_entity_poly.type
_entity_poly.pdbx_seq_one_letter_code
_entity_poly.pdbx_strand_id
1 'polypeptide(L)'
;GRLLNLGGVKVGFLAYTELGPGFTYTRAPQHWAATHELPGVAPARADYLQEDVARLKTQADLVVVSIHWGQEHQHYPTAKQRHLGKTALAAGADLVLGHHPHVLQGLSVGEEGIIAYSLGNFIFDQKPEATRQGLILEAAGDRYGIRQLRCIPLWIENEQPQVAEGDAARRIMTLLRTVSQGL
;
A
#
# COMPACT_ATOMS: atom_id res chain seq x y z
N GLY A 1 8.95 -9.64 -9.70
CA GLY A 1 9.47 -8.54 -8.87
C GLY A 1 10.64 -7.85 -9.52
N ARG A 2 11.06 -6.71 -8.99
CA ARG A 2 12.26 -5.97 -9.45
C ARG A 2 13.23 -5.82 -8.29
N LEU A 3 14.51 -6.09 -8.51
CA LEU A 3 15.57 -5.85 -7.53
C LEU A 3 16.36 -4.61 -7.96
N LEU A 4 16.55 -3.66 -7.06
CA LEU A 4 17.32 -2.44 -7.27
C LEU A 4 18.49 -2.42 -6.29
N ASN A 5 19.62 -1.85 -6.71
CA ASN A 5 20.72 -1.53 -5.80
C ASN A 5 20.75 0.00 -5.61
N LEU A 6 20.46 0.44 -4.39
CA LEU A 6 20.41 1.85 -4.00
C LEU A 6 21.54 2.10 -3.00
N GLY A 7 22.64 2.67 -3.48
CA GLY A 7 23.78 3.01 -2.61
C GLY A 7 24.39 1.82 -1.87
N GLY A 8 24.33 0.61 -2.45
CA GLY A 8 24.83 -0.62 -1.82
C GLY A 8 23.78 -1.43 -1.07
N VAL A 9 22.54 -0.93 -0.93
CA VAL A 9 21.41 -1.64 -0.35
C VAL A 9 20.55 -2.24 -1.46
N LYS A 10 20.28 -3.54 -1.41
CA LYS A 10 19.42 -4.24 -2.35
C LYS A 10 17.96 -4.14 -1.91
N VAL A 11 17.14 -3.46 -2.71
CA VAL A 11 15.71 -3.28 -2.45
C VAL A 11 14.90 -4.06 -3.48
N GLY A 12 14.13 -5.03 -3.03
CA GLY A 12 13.22 -5.84 -3.82
C GLY A 12 11.81 -5.26 -3.83
N PHE A 13 11.14 -5.30 -4.98
CA PHE A 13 9.77 -4.82 -5.15
C PHE A 13 8.88 -5.92 -5.73
N LEU A 14 7.71 -6.10 -5.12
CA LEU A 14 6.61 -6.93 -5.61
C LEU A 14 5.33 -6.10 -5.69
N ALA A 15 4.43 -6.44 -6.61
CA ALA A 15 3.17 -5.74 -6.80
C ALA A 15 2.04 -6.72 -7.10
N TYR A 16 0.88 -6.51 -6.46
CA TYR A 16 -0.29 -7.36 -6.59
C TYR A 16 -1.60 -6.55 -6.62
N THR A 17 -2.69 -7.21 -6.98
CA THR A 17 -4.04 -6.63 -6.98
C THR A 17 -5.01 -7.57 -6.28
N GLU A 18 -5.93 -7.02 -5.51
CA GLU A 18 -7.04 -7.71 -4.86
C GLU A 18 -8.30 -6.86 -5.03
N LEU A 19 -9.09 -7.17 -6.05
CA LEU A 19 -10.33 -6.47 -6.30
C LEU A 19 -11.51 -7.43 -6.21
N GLY A 20 -12.65 -6.91 -5.75
CA GLY A 20 -13.90 -7.66 -5.73
C GLY A 20 -14.39 -8.04 -7.14
N PRO A 21 -15.40 -8.90 -7.23
CA PRO A 21 -16.11 -9.15 -8.49
C PRO A 21 -16.61 -7.83 -9.09
N GLY A 22 -16.56 -7.70 -10.42
CA GLY A 22 -17.07 -6.52 -11.14
C GLY A 22 -16.01 -5.53 -11.63
N PHE A 23 -14.76 -5.61 -11.18
CA PHE A 23 -13.67 -4.76 -11.67
C PHE A 23 -13.11 -5.16 -13.06
N THR A 24 -13.77 -6.06 -13.79
CA THR A 24 -13.45 -6.35 -15.19
C THR A 24 -14.67 -6.37 -16.08
N TYR A 25 -14.61 -5.59 -17.15
CA TYR A 25 -15.73 -5.44 -18.08
C TYR A 25 -15.43 -5.99 -19.48
N THR A 26 -14.21 -6.46 -19.74
CA THR A 26 -13.75 -6.75 -21.11
C THR A 26 -13.77 -8.23 -21.50
N ARG A 27 -14.15 -9.14 -20.59
CA ARG A 27 -14.19 -10.60 -20.89
C ARG A 27 -15.16 -11.39 -19.99
N ALA A 28 -15.53 -12.59 -20.46
CA ALA A 28 -16.31 -13.57 -19.71
C ALA A 28 -15.46 -14.85 -19.44
N PRO A 29 -15.46 -15.39 -18.21
CA PRO A 29 -16.02 -14.80 -17.00
C PRO A 29 -15.26 -13.52 -16.62
N GLN A 30 -15.95 -12.59 -15.96
CA GLN A 30 -15.34 -11.36 -15.49
C GLN A 30 -14.28 -11.68 -14.43
N HIS A 31 -13.01 -11.53 -14.80
CA HIS A 31 -11.88 -11.77 -13.90
C HIS A 31 -10.69 -10.88 -14.23
N TRP A 32 -10.12 -10.21 -13.23
CA TRP A 32 -8.95 -9.31 -13.37
C TRP A 32 -7.62 -10.05 -13.23
N ALA A 33 -7.61 -11.18 -12.51
CA ALA A 33 -6.36 -11.85 -12.23
C ALA A 33 -5.85 -12.64 -13.43
N ALA A 34 -4.53 -12.64 -13.58
CA ALA A 34 -3.85 -13.54 -14.50
C ALA A 34 -4.01 -15.00 -14.04
N THR A 35 -4.18 -15.90 -15.01
CA THR A 35 -4.11 -17.35 -14.82
C THR A 35 -3.10 -17.93 -15.82
N HIS A 36 -2.97 -19.25 -15.89
CA HIS A 36 -2.16 -19.90 -16.92
C HIS A 36 -2.74 -19.72 -18.33
N GLU A 37 -4.06 -19.53 -18.42
CA GLU A 37 -4.82 -19.48 -19.66
C GLU A 37 -5.23 -18.06 -20.05
N LEU A 38 -5.29 -17.15 -19.07
CA LEU A 38 -5.86 -15.82 -19.24
C LEU A 38 -4.88 -14.72 -18.79
N PRO A 39 -4.66 -13.68 -19.61
CA PRO A 39 -3.84 -12.54 -19.21
C PRO A 39 -4.51 -11.77 -18.06
N GLY A 40 -3.77 -10.98 -17.29
CA GLY A 40 -4.33 -10.17 -16.21
C GLY A 40 -3.25 -9.58 -15.32
N VAL A 41 -3.62 -9.18 -14.12
CA VAL A 41 -2.68 -8.70 -13.09
C VAL A 41 -2.42 -9.78 -12.05
N ALA A 42 -1.27 -9.72 -11.39
CA ALA A 42 -0.90 -10.68 -10.34
C ALA A 42 -1.89 -10.58 -9.16
N PRO A 43 -2.63 -11.64 -8.80
CA PRO A 43 -3.53 -11.59 -7.67
C PRO A 43 -2.80 -11.61 -6.34
N ALA A 44 -3.24 -10.77 -5.41
CA ALA A 44 -2.80 -10.81 -4.03
C ALA A 44 -3.48 -11.99 -3.34
N ARG A 45 -2.82 -13.15 -3.41
CA ARG A 45 -3.19 -14.36 -2.69
C ARG A 45 -2.15 -14.62 -1.61
N ALA A 46 -2.59 -15.21 -0.49
CA ALA A 46 -1.72 -15.47 0.63
C ALA A 46 -0.56 -16.42 0.27
N ASP A 47 -0.82 -17.45 -0.53
CA ASP A 47 0.20 -18.39 -1.03
C ASP A 47 1.24 -17.68 -1.90
N TYR A 48 0.80 -16.85 -2.84
CA TYR A 48 1.71 -16.10 -3.71
C TYR A 48 2.56 -15.11 -2.93
N LEU A 49 1.95 -14.36 -2.01
CA LEU A 49 2.66 -13.43 -1.14
C LEU A 49 3.71 -14.16 -0.30
N GLN A 50 3.34 -15.28 0.34
CA GLN A 50 4.24 -16.03 1.19
C GLN A 50 5.46 -16.56 0.40
N GLU A 51 5.23 -17.19 -0.75
CA GLU A 51 6.30 -17.79 -1.55
C GLU A 51 7.17 -16.72 -2.22
N ASP A 52 6.57 -15.72 -2.86
CA ASP A 52 7.30 -14.72 -3.63
C ASP A 52 8.11 -13.79 -2.73
N VAL A 53 7.55 -13.35 -1.60
CA VAL A 53 8.23 -12.47 -0.64
C VAL A 53 9.39 -13.22 0.00
N ALA A 54 9.16 -14.45 0.49
CA ALA A 54 10.23 -15.25 1.10
C ALA A 54 11.37 -15.50 0.10
N ARG A 55 11.04 -15.85 -1.15
CA ARG A 55 12.04 -16.05 -2.20
C ARG A 55 12.82 -14.76 -2.50
N LEU A 56 12.14 -13.61 -2.58
CA LEU A 56 12.80 -12.33 -2.85
C LEU A 56 13.67 -11.87 -1.67
N LYS A 57 13.25 -12.12 -0.43
CA LYS A 57 14.00 -11.75 0.77
C LYS A 57 15.37 -12.45 0.86
N THR A 58 15.53 -13.62 0.25
CA THR A 58 16.87 -14.27 0.16
C THR A 58 17.87 -13.50 -0.72
N GLN A 59 17.40 -12.56 -1.53
CA GLN A 59 18.20 -11.83 -2.52
C GLN A 59 18.26 -10.31 -2.24
N ALA A 60 17.39 -9.80 -1.38
CA ALA A 60 17.22 -8.39 -1.07
C ALA A 60 17.44 -8.12 0.42
N ASP A 61 18.03 -6.96 0.72
CA ASP A 61 18.15 -6.49 2.10
C ASP A 61 16.79 -5.99 2.61
N LEU A 62 16.07 -5.25 1.75
CA LEU A 62 14.72 -4.75 2.01
C LEU A 62 13.74 -5.23 0.95
N VAL A 63 12.52 -5.60 1.34
CA VAL A 63 11.43 -6.00 0.45
C VAL A 63 10.23 -5.09 0.64
N VAL A 64 9.81 -4.46 -0.46
CA VAL A 64 8.62 -3.61 -0.54
C VAL A 64 7.55 -4.33 -1.36
N VAL A 65 6.35 -4.41 -0.80
CA VAL A 65 5.19 -5.04 -1.46
C VAL A 65 4.11 -3.99 -1.68
N SER A 66 3.74 -3.73 -2.93
CA SER A 66 2.65 -2.81 -3.28
C SER A 66 1.38 -3.59 -3.61
N ILE A 67 0.24 -3.22 -3.04
CA ILE A 67 -1.01 -3.95 -3.25
C ILE A 67 -2.18 -3.00 -3.51
N HIS A 68 -2.84 -3.19 -4.66
CA HIS A 68 -4.07 -2.49 -5.03
C HIS A 68 -5.27 -3.25 -4.45
N TRP A 69 -5.92 -2.77 -3.38
CA TRP A 69 -6.88 -3.59 -2.61
C TRP A 69 -7.97 -2.85 -1.83
N GLY A 70 -8.90 -3.61 -1.26
CA GLY A 70 -9.86 -3.09 -0.30
C GLY A 70 -11.11 -2.49 -0.96
N GLN A 71 -11.76 -1.58 -0.24
CA GLN A 71 -13.02 -0.97 -0.67
C GLN A 71 -12.86 0.54 -0.79
N GLU A 72 -13.39 1.09 -1.87
CA GLU A 72 -13.39 2.54 -2.12
C GLU A 72 -14.08 3.30 -0.99
N HIS A 73 -13.50 4.44 -0.63
CA HIS A 73 -13.99 5.40 0.35
C HIS A 73 -14.14 4.87 1.79
N GLN A 74 -13.55 3.71 2.10
CA GLN A 74 -13.52 3.17 3.46
C GLN A 74 -12.21 3.53 4.17
N HIS A 75 -12.30 4.24 5.29
CA HIS A 75 -11.13 4.65 6.08
C HIS A 75 -10.51 3.54 6.94
N TYR A 76 -11.26 2.46 7.20
CA TYR A 76 -10.76 1.31 7.96
C TYR A 76 -10.45 0.15 7.01
N PRO A 77 -9.28 -0.50 7.14
CA PRO A 77 -8.92 -1.61 6.27
C PRO A 77 -9.83 -2.82 6.53
N THR A 78 -10.22 -3.49 5.45
CA THR A 78 -10.99 -4.74 5.53
C THR A 78 -10.20 -5.85 6.22
N ALA A 79 -10.90 -6.88 6.70
CA ALA A 79 -10.25 -8.06 7.26
C ALA A 79 -9.27 -8.72 6.26
N LYS A 80 -9.60 -8.70 4.97
CA LYS A 80 -8.76 -9.25 3.90
C LYS A 80 -7.48 -8.43 3.68
N GLN A 81 -7.58 -7.09 3.68
CA GLN A 81 -6.40 -6.23 3.63
C GLN A 81 -5.45 -6.51 4.82
N ARG A 82 -6.00 -6.58 6.04
CA ARG A 82 -5.21 -6.91 7.25
C ARG A 82 -4.55 -8.28 7.16
N HIS A 83 -5.28 -9.28 6.68
CA HIS A 83 -4.74 -10.62 6.50
C HIS A 83 -3.59 -10.65 5.50
N LEU A 84 -3.80 -10.12 4.28
CA LEU A 84 -2.77 -10.13 3.22
C LEU A 84 -1.54 -9.30 3.61
N GLY A 85 -1.73 -8.14 4.23
CA GLY A 85 -0.63 -7.31 4.73
C GLY A 85 0.22 -8.04 5.78
N LYS A 86 -0.42 -8.71 6.75
CA LYS A 86 0.27 -9.51 7.76
C LYS A 86 0.95 -10.75 7.16
N THR A 87 0.34 -11.39 6.15
CA THR A 87 0.98 -12.49 5.42
C THR A 87 2.26 -12.03 4.73
N ALA A 88 2.26 -10.86 4.08
CA ALA A 88 3.46 -10.32 3.45
C ALA A 88 4.56 -9.98 4.48
N LEU A 89 4.22 -9.34 5.60
CA LEU A 89 5.18 -9.07 6.68
C LEU A 89 5.77 -10.37 7.24
N ALA A 90 4.93 -11.35 7.58
CA ALA A 90 5.37 -12.64 8.12
C ALA A 90 6.28 -13.42 7.15
N ALA A 91 6.15 -13.18 5.84
CA ALA A 91 7.00 -13.76 4.81
C ALA A 91 8.35 -13.03 4.62
N GLY A 92 8.55 -11.88 5.28
CA GLY A 92 9.79 -11.10 5.27
C GLY A 92 9.72 -9.78 4.51
N ALA A 93 8.53 -9.24 4.22
CA ALA A 93 8.39 -7.88 3.71
C ALA A 93 8.72 -6.87 4.81
N ASP A 94 9.46 -5.82 4.47
CA ASP A 94 9.80 -4.73 5.40
C ASP A 94 8.75 -3.60 5.32
N LEU A 95 8.13 -3.43 4.15
CA LEU A 95 7.11 -2.40 3.89
C LEU A 95 6.03 -2.91 2.94
N VAL A 96 4.77 -2.77 3.35
CA VAL A 96 3.60 -3.04 2.52
C VAL A 96 2.86 -1.73 2.23
N LEU A 97 2.69 -1.41 0.95
CA LEU A 97 2.09 -0.17 0.43
C LEU A 97 0.76 -0.46 -0.27
N GLY A 98 -0.32 -0.17 0.43
CA GLY A 98 -1.67 -0.26 -0.07
C GLY A 98 -2.14 0.99 -0.81
N HIS A 99 -3.01 0.79 -1.79
CA HIS A 99 -3.75 1.82 -2.52
C HIS A 99 -5.05 1.20 -3.07
N HIS A 100 -5.89 2.00 -3.76
CA HIS A 100 -7.27 1.72 -4.24
C HIS A 100 -8.40 2.37 -3.44
N PRO A 101 -8.40 2.43 -2.10
CA PRO A 101 -9.54 2.99 -1.37
C PRO A 101 -9.84 4.47 -1.67
N HIS A 102 -8.96 5.18 -2.39
CA HIS A 102 -9.03 6.62 -2.70
C HIS A 102 -9.07 7.56 -1.49
N VAL A 103 -9.01 7.00 -0.28
CA VAL A 103 -8.97 7.72 0.99
C VAL A 103 -7.83 7.20 1.84
N LEU A 104 -7.35 8.03 2.77
CA LEU A 104 -6.33 7.65 3.72
C LEU A 104 -6.85 6.55 4.66
N GLN A 105 -6.09 5.47 4.80
CA GLN A 105 -6.28 4.44 5.82
C GLN A 105 -5.09 4.42 6.78
N GLY A 106 -5.22 3.68 7.88
CA GLY A 106 -4.20 3.66 8.94
C GLY A 106 -2.88 3.00 8.54
N LEU A 107 -1.91 3.17 9.43
CA LEU A 107 -0.62 2.49 9.41
C LEU A 107 -0.57 1.46 10.53
N SER A 108 -0.03 0.28 10.25
CA SER A 108 0.44 -0.66 11.28
C SER A 108 1.97 -0.60 11.27
N VAL A 109 2.57 -0.27 12.42
CA VAL A 109 4.02 -0.13 12.57
C VAL A 109 4.46 -1.00 13.73
N GLY A 110 5.31 -1.98 13.46
CA GLY A 110 5.82 -2.90 14.48
C GLY A 110 7.27 -3.32 14.18
N GLU A 111 7.82 -4.17 15.04
CA GLU A 111 9.19 -4.68 14.89
C GLU A 111 9.37 -5.51 13.61
N GLU A 112 8.31 -6.19 13.16
CA GLU A 112 8.32 -7.02 11.96
C GLU A 112 8.27 -6.22 10.65
N GLY A 113 7.89 -4.94 10.71
CA GLY A 113 7.79 -4.07 9.53
C GLY A 113 6.59 -3.13 9.57
N ILE A 114 6.26 -2.59 8.39
CA ILE A 114 5.29 -1.50 8.24
C ILE A 114 4.22 -1.87 7.22
N ILE A 115 2.96 -1.61 7.52
CA ILE A 115 1.85 -1.68 6.56
C ILE A 115 1.19 -0.29 6.49
N ALA A 116 1.24 0.32 5.32
CA ALA A 116 0.37 1.46 4.98
C ALA A 116 -0.83 0.93 4.21
N TYR A 117 -2.02 0.89 4.82
CA TYR A 117 -3.17 0.24 4.18
C TYR A 117 -3.74 1.00 2.98
N SER A 118 -3.64 2.34 3.00
CA SER A 118 -3.91 3.22 1.87
C SER A 118 -3.29 4.57 2.17
N LEU A 119 -2.47 5.10 1.25
CA LEU A 119 -1.90 6.45 1.35
C LEU A 119 -2.86 7.55 0.87
N GLY A 120 -4.08 7.19 0.46
CA GLY A 120 -5.00 8.11 -0.22
C GLY A 120 -4.54 8.43 -1.65
N ASN A 121 -5.06 9.52 -2.20
CA ASN A 121 -4.67 9.97 -3.54
C ASN A 121 -3.43 10.88 -3.47
N PHE A 122 -2.56 10.79 -4.48
CA PHE A 122 -1.50 11.77 -4.72
C PHE A 122 -1.97 12.84 -5.73
N ILE A 123 -2.56 12.42 -6.84
CA ILE A 123 -3.19 13.29 -7.83
C ILE A 123 -4.47 12.61 -8.32
N PHE A 124 -5.60 13.31 -8.28
CA PHE A 124 -6.90 12.78 -8.69
C PHE A 124 -7.92 13.91 -8.93
N ASP A 125 -8.94 13.65 -9.74
CA ASP A 125 -10.01 14.58 -10.12
C ASP A 125 -11.34 14.31 -9.38
N GLN A 126 -11.29 13.55 -8.28
CA GLN A 126 -12.46 13.18 -7.50
C GLN A 126 -12.99 14.36 -6.68
N LYS A 127 -14.32 14.45 -6.64
CA LYS A 127 -15.04 15.54 -5.96
C LYS A 127 -15.11 15.39 -4.44
N PRO A 128 -15.32 14.20 -3.84
CA PRO A 128 -15.49 14.09 -2.39
C PRO A 128 -14.26 14.58 -1.62
N GLU A 129 -14.49 15.35 -0.55
CA GLU A 129 -13.40 15.96 0.24
C GLU A 129 -12.41 14.91 0.79
N ALA A 130 -12.91 13.76 1.24
CA ALA A 130 -12.08 12.67 1.76
C ALA A 130 -11.05 12.16 0.74
N THR A 131 -11.32 12.30 -0.56
CA THR A 131 -10.44 11.87 -1.66
C THR A 131 -9.35 12.89 -2.00
N ARG A 132 -9.43 14.09 -1.40
CA ARG A 132 -8.41 15.14 -1.52
C ARG A 132 -7.30 14.99 -0.48
N GLN A 133 -7.47 14.09 0.49
CA GLN A 133 -6.50 13.83 1.54
C GLN A 133 -5.56 12.70 1.10
N GLY A 134 -4.26 12.94 1.25
CA GLY A 134 -3.23 11.95 0.92
C GLY A 134 -2.04 12.03 1.85
N LEU A 135 -1.09 11.13 1.63
CA LEU A 135 0.14 11.05 2.42
C LEU A 135 1.33 10.71 1.51
N ILE A 136 2.39 11.53 1.56
CA ILE A 136 3.71 11.04 1.17
C ILE A 136 4.28 10.32 2.40
N LEU A 137 4.55 9.02 2.24
CA LEU A 137 5.28 8.25 3.23
C LEU A 137 6.74 8.16 2.82
N GLU A 138 7.61 8.76 3.62
CA GLU A 138 9.05 8.55 3.50
C GLU A 138 9.48 7.48 4.50
N ALA A 139 10.14 6.44 3.98
CA ALA A 139 10.74 5.38 4.77
C ALA A 139 12.25 5.38 4.55
N ALA A 140 13.02 5.74 5.58
CA ALA A 140 14.47 5.72 5.56
C ALA A 140 14.99 4.48 6.29
N GLY A 141 15.93 3.77 5.69
CA GLY A 141 16.44 2.50 6.19
C GLY A 141 17.85 2.17 5.71
N ASP A 142 18.37 1.07 6.22
CA ASP A 142 19.64 0.48 5.82
C ASP A 142 19.43 -1.01 5.47
N ARG A 143 20.51 -1.76 5.24
CA ARG A 143 20.44 -3.19 4.91
C ARG A 143 19.82 -4.08 6.01
N TYR A 144 19.53 -3.52 7.18
CA TYR A 144 18.97 -4.24 8.33
C TYR A 144 17.51 -3.89 8.59
N GLY A 145 16.94 -2.94 7.85
CA GLY A 145 15.53 -2.57 8.01
C GLY A 145 15.29 -1.07 7.87
N ILE A 146 14.00 -0.71 7.91
CA ILE A 146 13.53 0.67 7.97
C ILE A 146 13.72 1.20 9.39
N ARG A 147 14.32 2.38 9.53
CA ARG A 147 14.69 3.00 10.82
C ARG A 147 13.84 4.21 11.16
N GLN A 148 13.33 4.88 10.14
CA GLN A 148 12.56 6.11 10.32
C GLN A 148 11.42 6.17 9.31
N LEU A 149 10.27 6.62 9.80
CA LEU A 149 9.14 7.00 8.98
C LEU A 149 8.85 8.49 9.13
N ARG A 150 8.59 9.16 8.02
CA ARG A 150 8.04 10.51 8.00
C ARG A 150 6.76 10.52 7.17
N CYS A 151 5.69 11.02 7.78
CA CYS A 151 4.37 11.14 7.18
C CYS A 151 4.16 12.60 6.80
N ILE A 152 4.10 12.91 5.51
CA ILE A 152 3.89 14.27 5.01
C ILE A 152 2.46 14.35 4.47
N PRO A 153 1.55 15.09 5.15
CA PRO A 153 0.16 15.16 4.73
C PRO A 153 0.04 15.95 3.43
N LEU A 154 -0.86 15.50 2.56
CA LEU A 154 -1.17 16.15 1.29
C LEU A 154 -2.61 16.59 1.22
N TRP A 155 -2.83 17.72 0.58
CA TRP A 155 -4.13 18.19 0.15
C TRP A 155 -4.14 18.38 -1.37
N ILE A 156 -5.15 17.83 -2.04
CA ILE A 156 -5.37 18.02 -3.47
C ILE A 156 -6.37 19.15 -3.67
N GLU A 157 -5.93 20.22 -4.32
CA GLU A 157 -6.77 21.36 -4.69
C GLU A 157 -6.66 21.58 -6.21
N ASN A 158 -7.79 21.63 -6.92
CA ASN A 158 -7.83 21.74 -8.39
C ASN A 158 -6.89 20.74 -9.08
N GLU A 159 -7.06 19.45 -8.72
CA GLU A 159 -6.27 18.33 -9.24
C GLU A 159 -4.74 18.44 -9.02
N GLN A 160 -4.28 19.33 -8.13
CA GLN A 160 -2.86 19.51 -7.82
C GLN A 160 -2.55 19.13 -6.37
N PRO A 161 -1.64 18.17 -6.12
CA PRO A 161 -1.16 17.91 -4.77
C PRO A 161 -0.34 19.06 -4.23
N GLN A 162 -0.60 19.40 -2.98
CA GLN A 162 0.18 20.33 -2.19
C GLN A 162 0.48 19.70 -0.84
N VAL A 163 1.66 19.99 -0.29
CA VAL A 163 1.92 19.66 1.13
C VAL A 163 0.92 20.44 1.96
N ALA A 164 0.13 19.72 2.75
CA ALA A 164 -0.86 20.34 3.61
C ALA A 164 -0.15 21.03 4.78
N GLU A 165 -0.63 22.23 5.13
CA GLU A 165 -0.16 23.02 6.26
C GLU A 165 -1.33 23.39 7.19
N GLY A 166 -1.01 23.96 8.35
CA GLY A 166 -2.00 24.48 9.31
C GLY A 166 -3.10 23.47 9.66
N ASP A 167 -4.36 23.89 9.51
CA ASP A 167 -5.53 23.11 9.91
C ASP A 167 -5.74 21.87 9.05
N ALA A 168 -5.45 21.94 7.75
CA ALA A 168 -5.55 20.79 6.86
C ALA A 168 -4.58 19.69 7.28
N ALA A 169 -3.31 20.04 7.53
CA ALA A 169 -2.32 19.11 8.05
C ALA A 169 -2.76 18.48 9.37
N ARG A 170 -3.27 19.30 10.32
CA ARG A 170 -3.75 18.80 11.62
C ARG A 170 -4.90 17.81 11.46
N ARG A 171 -5.85 18.06 10.56
CA ARG A 171 -6.99 17.15 10.30
C ARG A 171 -6.51 15.82 9.71
N ILE A 172 -5.66 15.87 8.68
CA ILE A 172 -5.12 14.65 8.02
C ILE A 172 -4.32 13.80 9.02
N MET A 173 -3.44 14.43 9.80
CA MET A 173 -2.63 13.71 10.78
C MET A 173 -3.46 13.19 11.96
N THR A 174 -4.52 13.89 12.36
CA THR A 174 -5.48 13.40 13.35
C THR A 174 -6.23 12.18 12.81
N LEU A 175 -6.74 12.26 11.58
CA LEU A 175 -7.39 11.13 10.92
C LEU A 175 -6.46 9.92 10.88
N LEU A 176 -5.22 10.09 10.39
CA LEU A 176 -4.21 9.04 10.31
C LEU A 176 -4.03 8.34 11.66
N ARG A 177 -3.87 9.11 12.74
CA ARG A 177 -3.76 8.55 14.11
C ARG A 177 -5.00 7.77 14.49
N THR A 178 -6.19 8.32 14.27
CA THR A 178 -7.47 7.66 14.59
C THR A 178 -7.64 6.35 13.84
N VAL A 179 -7.41 6.32 12.53
CA VAL A 179 -7.59 5.10 11.72
C VAL A 179 -6.47 4.08 11.91
N SER A 180 -5.36 4.46 12.54
CA SER A 180 -4.26 3.55 12.91
C SER A 180 -4.46 2.87 14.26
N GLN A 181 -5.42 3.32 15.09
CA GLN A 181 -5.66 2.71 16.39
C GLN A 181 -6.15 1.27 16.24
N GLY A 182 -5.44 0.34 16.89
CA GLY A 182 -5.79 -1.09 16.90
C GLY A 182 -5.37 -1.87 15.65
N LEU A 183 -4.53 -1.29 14.79
CA LEU A 183 -3.91 -1.98 13.64
C LEU A 183 -2.60 -2.69 14.00
#